data_AF-A0A2D8XKS0-F1
#
_entry.id   AF-A0A2D8XKS0-F1
#
_cell.length_a   1.000
_cell.length_b   1.000
_cell.length_c   1.000
_cell.angle_alpha   90.00
_cell.angle_beta   90.00
_cell.angle_gamma   90.00
#
_symmetry.space_group_name_H-M   'P 1'
#
loop_
_entity.id
_entity.type
_entity.pdbx_description
1 polymer ?
#
loop_
_entity_poly.entity_id
_entity_poly.type
_entity_poly.pdbx_seq_one_letter_code
_entity_poly.pdbx_strand_id
1 'polypeptide(L)'
;MAKRQKVITCKLDKDFPKILDSFINLGTPIEVGLGKYSSYIFEKYTNTKYKFLTKLQTKKTFIGYVKILKDLKRDKVSVILSDLKDNIKESNNTYFDYGKAETKEYNNAVCVDLNSAYLQALFNLELITVETKNWIEKYLSKTERLVCVGMLAKRKEILTFSNKQIRTEKINENKYRFIFNAVIQEVAGVMNKVSLHHTEDFIAYWVDGVYLKNEYIAFDVAQQFEKAGFPCKIEYLENFKAKVNYSHITYTYNKDNKFKILEIPIIHVHANRQREILSVINSKRIEKNLAKVTMKTIQRKKFTQGLLSLT
;
A
#
# COMPACT_ATOMS: atom_id res chain seq x y z
N MET A 1 -30.66 -8.91 27.60
CA MET A 1 -30.10 -7.73 26.90
C MET A 1 -28.59 -7.93 26.71
N ALA A 2 -28.08 -7.91 25.47
CA ALA A 2 -26.63 -8.02 25.25
C ALA A 2 -25.92 -6.78 25.80
N LYS A 3 -24.95 -6.96 26.72
CA LYS A 3 -24.13 -5.86 27.24
C LYS A 3 -23.44 -5.15 26.07
N ARG A 4 -23.70 -3.84 25.93
CA ARG A 4 -23.11 -2.99 24.88
C ARG A 4 -21.58 -2.99 25.04
N GLN A 5 -20.86 -3.37 23.98
CA GLN A 5 -19.39 -3.41 23.99
C GLN A 5 -18.81 -2.03 24.29
N LYS A 6 -17.93 -1.93 25.31
CA LYS A 6 -17.20 -0.69 25.61
C LYS A 6 -16.06 -0.54 24.62
N VAL A 7 -15.91 0.62 23.98
CA VAL A 7 -14.82 0.89 23.03
C VAL A 7 -13.99 2.06 23.54
N ILE A 8 -12.70 1.82 23.74
CA ILE A 8 -11.71 2.84 24.13
C ILE A 8 -10.78 3.05 22.94
N THR A 9 -10.51 4.30 22.57
CA THR A 9 -9.62 4.62 21.45
C THR A 9 -8.33 5.23 21.99
N CYS A 10 -7.21 4.65 21.59
CA CYS A 10 -5.86 5.02 21.97
C CYS A 10 -5.05 5.36 20.71
N LYS A 11 -3.95 6.10 20.88
CA LYS A 11 -2.95 6.27 19.83
C LYS A 11 -2.17 4.96 19.65
N LEU A 12 -1.88 4.60 18.40
CA LEU A 12 -0.93 3.53 18.09
C LEU A 12 0.46 4.15 18.01
N ASP A 13 1.31 3.83 18.97
CA ASP A 13 2.68 4.31 19.07
C ASP A 13 3.64 3.19 19.50
N LYS A 14 4.87 3.56 19.82
CA LYS A 14 5.95 2.65 20.19
C LYS A 14 5.69 1.85 21.47
N ASP A 15 4.72 2.26 22.30
CA ASP A 15 4.43 1.59 23.58
C ASP A 15 3.33 0.52 23.46
N PHE A 16 2.64 0.44 22.31
CA PHE A 16 1.66 -0.62 22.06
C PHE A 16 2.17 -2.04 22.34
N PRO A 17 3.40 -2.45 21.96
CA PRO A 17 3.92 -3.78 22.30
C PRO A 17 3.98 -4.04 23.81
N LYS A 18 4.36 -3.06 24.62
CA LYS A 18 4.41 -3.18 26.09
C LYS A 18 3.00 -3.32 26.68
N ILE A 19 2.05 -2.55 26.17
CA ILE A 19 0.64 -2.63 26.57
C ILE A 19 0.09 -4.03 26.25
N LEU A 20 0.33 -4.51 25.03
CA LEU A 20 -0.08 -5.85 24.62
C LEU A 20 0.52 -6.94 25.51
N ASP A 21 1.82 -6.86 25.81
CA ASP A 21 2.51 -7.80 26.69
C ASP A 21 1.88 -7.82 28.11
N SER A 22 1.54 -6.65 28.65
CA SER A 22 0.82 -6.55 29.92
C SER A 22 -0.53 -7.30 29.88
N PHE A 23 -1.34 -7.10 28.84
CA PHE A 23 -2.62 -7.82 28.68
C PHE A 23 -2.42 -9.34 28.55
N ILE A 24 -1.39 -9.79 27.82
CA ILE A 24 -1.07 -11.21 27.69
C ILE A 24 -0.67 -11.80 29.05
N ASN A 25 0.15 -11.08 29.82
CA ASN A 25 0.68 -11.50 31.11
C ASN A 25 -0.37 -11.58 32.22
N LEU A 26 -1.49 -10.87 32.10
CA LEU A 26 -2.67 -11.07 32.95
C LEU A 26 -3.29 -12.46 32.79
N GLY A 27 -3.00 -13.16 31.68
CA GLY A 27 -3.50 -14.51 31.40
C GLY A 27 -4.98 -14.56 30.98
N THR A 28 -5.67 -13.41 30.97
CA THR A 28 -7.08 -13.34 30.59
C THR A 28 -7.28 -13.61 29.09
N PRO A 29 -8.43 -14.17 28.67
CA PRO A 29 -8.73 -14.38 27.27
C PRO A 29 -8.87 -13.04 26.53
N ILE A 30 -7.98 -12.81 25.57
CA ILE A 30 -7.99 -11.62 24.72
C ILE A 30 -7.99 -12.01 23.24
N GLU A 31 -8.58 -11.16 22.42
CA GLU A 31 -8.42 -11.17 20.96
C GLU A 31 -7.65 -9.93 20.53
N VAL A 32 -6.60 -10.12 19.75
CA VAL A 32 -5.72 -9.06 19.27
C VAL A 32 -5.82 -9.00 17.77
N GLY A 33 -6.24 -7.85 17.24
CA GLY A 33 -6.22 -7.61 15.81
C GLY A 33 -5.06 -6.70 15.45
N LEU A 34 -4.12 -7.19 14.65
CA LEU A 34 -2.95 -6.43 14.19
C LEU A 34 -3.17 -6.00 12.75
N GLY A 35 -3.02 -4.70 12.50
CA GLY A 35 -3.12 -4.13 11.16
C GLY A 35 -2.23 -2.91 11.02
N LYS A 36 -1.80 -2.62 9.79
CA LYS A 36 -0.78 -1.59 9.52
C LYS A 36 -1.08 -0.21 10.13
N TYR A 37 -2.33 0.25 10.00
CA TYR A 37 -2.75 1.58 10.47
C TYR A 37 -3.65 1.53 11.71
N SER A 38 -4.04 0.33 12.14
CA SER A 38 -4.90 0.16 13.30
C SER A 38 -4.75 -1.23 13.90
N SER A 39 -4.57 -1.27 15.21
CA SER A 39 -4.60 -2.49 15.99
C SER A 39 -5.72 -2.44 17.03
N TYR A 40 -6.09 -3.58 17.61
CA TYR A 40 -6.97 -3.60 18.77
C TYR A 40 -6.62 -4.74 19.72
N ILE A 41 -6.96 -4.54 20.99
CA ILE A 41 -7.05 -5.58 22.01
C ILE A 41 -8.51 -5.63 22.46
N PHE A 42 -9.13 -6.80 22.35
CA PHE A 42 -10.47 -7.05 22.84
C PHE A 42 -10.40 -8.01 24.01
N GLU A 43 -10.68 -7.48 25.20
CA GLU A 43 -10.73 -8.25 26.44
C GLU A 43 -12.11 -8.89 26.59
N LYS A 44 -12.16 -10.22 26.57
CA LYS A 44 -13.43 -10.95 26.48
C LYS A 44 -14.24 -10.87 27.76
N TYR A 45 -13.60 -10.86 28.93
CA TYR A 45 -14.30 -10.84 30.23
C TYR A 45 -15.00 -9.51 30.50
N THR A 46 -14.32 -8.39 30.28
CA THR A 46 -14.92 -7.06 30.48
C THR A 46 -15.76 -6.61 29.29
N ASN A 47 -15.71 -7.34 28.17
CA ASN A 47 -16.29 -6.95 26.88
C ASN A 47 -15.82 -5.55 26.44
N THR A 48 -14.53 -5.24 26.68
CA THR A 48 -13.91 -3.95 26.34
C THR A 48 -12.98 -4.10 25.15
N LYS A 49 -13.14 -3.23 24.16
CA LYS A 49 -12.29 -3.15 22.97
C LYS A 49 -11.45 -1.88 22.98
N TYR A 50 -10.15 -2.06 23.17
CA TYR A 50 -9.13 -1.03 23.05
C TYR A 50 -8.69 -0.95 21.59
N LYS A 51 -8.99 0.14 20.88
CA LYS A 51 -8.58 0.38 19.50
C LYS A 51 -7.38 1.32 19.49
N PHE A 52 -6.31 0.94 18.81
CA PHE A 52 -5.10 1.72 18.66
C PHE A 52 -5.00 2.20 17.21
N LEU A 53 -4.89 3.51 16.98
CA LEU A 53 -4.88 4.11 15.64
C LEU A 53 -3.64 4.97 15.43
N THR A 54 -2.99 4.86 14.27
CA THR A 54 -1.86 5.76 13.93
C THR A 54 -2.35 7.20 13.74
N LYS A 55 -3.52 7.36 13.12
CA LYS A 55 -4.18 8.65 12.90
C LYS A 55 -5.69 8.48 12.89
N LEU A 56 -6.39 9.38 13.57
CA LEU A 56 -7.84 9.47 13.49
C LEU A 56 -8.26 9.93 12.09
N GLN A 57 -9.20 9.20 11.49
CA GLN A 57 -9.77 9.53 10.20
C GLN A 57 -11.06 10.34 10.41
N THR A 58 -11.32 11.29 9.53
CA THR A 58 -12.51 12.13 9.62
C THR A 58 -13.76 11.31 9.28
N LYS A 59 -14.93 11.74 9.78
CA LYS A 59 -16.22 11.14 9.40
C LYS A 59 -16.42 11.17 7.87
N LYS A 60 -15.93 12.22 7.20
CA LYS A 60 -16.01 12.36 5.75
C LYS A 60 -15.27 11.25 5.01
N THR A 61 -14.08 10.85 5.47
CA THR A 61 -13.33 9.72 4.88
C THR A 61 -14.16 8.44 4.90
N PHE A 62 -14.87 8.16 6.00
CA PHE A 62 -15.75 6.99 6.09
C PHE A 62 -16.98 7.12 5.20
N ILE A 63 -17.57 8.31 5.06
CA ILE A 63 -18.68 8.55 4.14
C ILE A 63 -18.25 8.30 2.69
N GLY A 64 -17.06 8.77 2.29
CA GLY A 64 -16.48 8.49 0.98
C GLY A 64 -16.33 6.98 0.73
N TYR A 65 -15.80 6.25 1.71
CA TYR A 65 -15.67 4.80 1.61
C TYR A 65 -17.03 4.10 1.48
N VAL A 66 -18.04 4.54 2.25
CA VAL A 66 -19.40 4.00 2.16
C VAL A 66 -20.02 4.28 0.78
N LYS A 67 -19.76 5.44 0.16
CA LYS A 67 -20.19 5.74 -1.21
C LYS A 67 -19.56 4.79 -2.22
N ILE A 68 -18.25 4.51 -2.11
CA ILE A 68 -17.57 3.48 -2.91
C ILE A 68 -18.29 2.14 -2.74
N LEU A 69 -18.52 1.69 -1.50
CA LEU A 69 -19.20 0.42 -1.23
C LEU A 69 -20.63 0.37 -1.79
N LYS A 70 -21.34 1.51 -1.86
CA LYS A 70 -22.66 1.58 -2.48
C LYS A 70 -22.56 1.36 -4.00
N ASP A 71 -21.60 1.99 -4.67
CA ASP A 71 -21.40 1.84 -6.10
C ASP A 71 -20.98 0.43 -6.50
N LEU A 72 -20.21 -0.26 -5.65
CA LEU A 72 -19.82 -1.66 -5.83
C LEU A 72 -21.00 -2.66 -5.74
N LYS A 73 -22.18 -2.21 -5.30
CA LYS A 73 -23.40 -3.04 -5.25
C LYS A 73 -24.32 -2.84 -6.45
N ARG A 74 -23.96 -1.97 -7.40
CA ARG A 74 -24.75 -1.77 -8.63
C ARG A 74 -24.68 -3.02 -9.49
N ASP A 75 -25.80 -3.43 -10.09
CA ASP A 75 -25.89 -4.67 -10.87
C ASP A 75 -24.87 -4.72 -12.01
N LYS A 76 -24.71 -3.60 -12.73
CA LYS A 76 -23.72 -3.49 -13.82
C LYS A 76 -22.26 -3.69 -13.38
N VAL A 77 -21.95 -3.45 -12.10
CA VAL A 77 -20.60 -3.62 -11.55
C VAL A 77 -20.34 -5.07 -11.15
N SER A 78 -21.39 -5.87 -10.90
CA SER A 78 -21.25 -7.25 -10.43
C SER A 78 -20.43 -8.13 -11.40
N VAL A 79 -20.64 -7.96 -12.71
CA VAL A 79 -19.91 -8.68 -13.77
C VAL A 79 -18.43 -8.30 -13.75
N ILE A 80 -18.12 -7.00 -13.70
CA ILE A 80 -16.75 -6.47 -13.61
C ILE A 80 -16.05 -7.03 -12.36
N LEU A 81 -16.75 -7.08 -11.23
CA LEU A 81 -16.18 -7.61 -9.99
C LEU A 81 -15.87 -9.09 -10.05
N SER A 82 -16.68 -9.87 -10.77
CA SER A 82 -16.40 -11.29 -10.99
C SER A 82 -15.12 -11.46 -11.79
N ASP A 83 -15.02 -10.77 -12.94
CA ASP A 83 -13.84 -10.83 -13.81
C ASP A 83 -12.56 -10.39 -13.09
N LEU A 84 -12.61 -9.25 -12.38
CA LEU A 84 -11.47 -8.77 -11.60
C LEU A 84 -11.06 -9.77 -10.51
N LYS A 85 -12.00 -10.44 -9.87
CA LYS A 85 -11.69 -11.38 -8.79
C LYS A 85 -10.94 -12.60 -9.29
N ASP A 86 -11.23 -13.05 -10.51
CA ASP A 86 -10.62 -14.25 -11.10
C ASP A 86 -9.25 -13.94 -11.71
N ASN A 87 -9.07 -12.72 -12.26
CA ASN A 87 -7.86 -12.35 -12.99
C ASN A 87 -6.82 -11.58 -12.15
N ILE A 88 -7.24 -10.82 -11.14
CA ILE A 88 -6.33 -9.94 -10.39
C ILE A 88 -5.63 -10.69 -9.26
N LYS A 89 -4.30 -10.75 -9.35
CA LYS A 89 -3.43 -11.38 -8.35
C LYS A 89 -2.54 -10.36 -7.66
N GLU A 90 -2.52 -10.34 -6.33
CA GLU A 90 -1.68 -9.42 -5.54
C GLU A 90 -0.18 -9.54 -5.87
N SER A 91 0.28 -10.72 -6.31
CA SER A 91 1.66 -10.96 -6.74
C SER A 91 2.08 -10.12 -7.95
N ASN A 92 1.11 -9.60 -8.72
CA ASN A 92 1.34 -8.83 -9.93
C ASN A 92 1.34 -7.31 -9.64
N ASN A 93 1.17 -6.90 -8.38
CA ASN A 93 1.20 -5.50 -8.01
C ASN A 93 2.64 -4.96 -8.14
N THR A 94 2.82 -4.03 -9.06
CA THR A 94 4.06 -3.27 -9.23
C THR A 94 3.84 -1.83 -8.80
N TYR A 95 4.75 -1.29 -8.00
CA TYR A 95 4.65 0.10 -7.50
C TYR A 95 5.79 0.97 -7.99
N PHE A 96 6.82 0.39 -8.59
CA PHE A 96 7.97 1.13 -9.05
C PHE A 96 8.65 0.33 -10.15
N ASP A 97 9.38 1.06 -10.98
CA ASP A 97 10.38 0.51 -11.86
C ASP A 97 11.49 1.56 -12.02
N TYR A 98 12.64 1.14 -12.50
CA TYR A 98 13.76 2.02 -12.78
C TYR A 98 14.40 1.63 -14.10
N GLY A 99 14.94 2.61 -14.80
CA GLY A 99 15.73 2.39 -16.00
C GLY A 99 17.07 1.75 -15.66
N LYS A 100 18.14 2.24 -16.25
CA LYS A 100 19.47 1.71 -15.93
C LYS A 100 19.87 2.11 -14.49
N ALA A 101 20.28 1.13 -13.70
CA ALA A 101 20.83 1.37 -12.36
C ALA A 101 22.24 1.97 -12.48
N GLU A 102 22.34 3.30 -12.49
CA GLU A 102 23.60 4.03 -12.57
C GLU A 102 23.66 5.22 -11.59
N THR A 103 24.84 5.48 -11.04
CA THR A 103 25.09 6.70 -10.27
C THR A 103 25.33 7.83 -11.26
N LYS A 104 24.48 8.84 -11.21
CA LYS A 104 24.44 9.89 -12.24
C LYS A 104 23.75 11.15 -11.75
N GLU A 105 24.25 12.29 -12.21
CA GLU A 105 23.55 13.56 -12.08
C GLU A 105 22.80 13.87 -13.39
N TYR A 106 21.57 14.35 -13.26
CA TYR A 106 20.71 14.68 -14.37
C TYR A 106 20.60 16.20 -14.46
N ASN A 107 21.10 16.77 -15.56
CA ASN A 107 21.06 18.22 -15.79
C ASN A 107 19.62 18.73 -15.86
N ASN A 108 18.75 17.95 -16.50
CA ASN A 108 17.33 18.19 -16.59
C ASN A 108 16.60 16.96 -16.06
N ALA A 109 15.66 17.15 -15.15
CA ALA A 109 14.79 16.10 -14.69
C ALA A 109 13.40 16.66 -14.41
N VAL A 110 12.39 15.89 -14.79
CA VAL A 110 11.00 16.25 -14.66
C VAL A 110 10.22 15.06 -14.12
N CYS A 111 9.21 15.32 -13.31
CA CYS A 111 8.27 14.33 -12.84
C CYS A 111 6.88 14.60 -13.43
N VAL A 112 6.28 13.60 -14.07
CA VAL A 112 4.85 13.63 -14.42
C VAL A 112 4.09 12.85 -13.36
N ASP A 113 3.34 13.54 -12.50
CA ASP A 113 2.62 12.99 -11.34
C ASP A 113 1.12 12.87 -11.64
N LEU A 114 0.56 11.67 -11.48
CA LEU A 114 -0.88 11.45 -11.67
C LEU A 114 -1.69 12.07 -10.53
N ASN A 115 -2.77 12.75 -10.88
CA ASN A 115 -3.65 13.37 -9.92
C ASN A 115 -4.64 12.34 -9.36
N SER A 116 -4.57 12.10 -8.04
CA SER A 116 -5.47 11.18 -7.33
C SER A 116 -5.54 9.78 -7.97
N ALA A 117 -4.39 9.26 -8.41
CA ALA A 117 -4.26 8.06 -9.25
C ALA A 117 -5.20 6.91 -8.86
N TYR A 118 -5.24 6.55 -7.56
CA TYR A 118 -6.05 5.41 -7.11
C TYR A 118 -7.57 5.67 -7.15
N LEU A 119 -8.01 6.90 -6.94
CA LEU A 119 -9.42 7.25 -7.10
C LEU A 119 -9.80 7.31 -8.58
N GLN A 120 -8.91 7.85 -9.42
CA GLN A 120 -9.10 7.89 -10.87
C GLN A 120 -9.16 6.48 -11.46
N ALA A 121 -8.30 5.57 -11.03
CA ALA A 121 -8.32 4.16 -11.45
C ALA A 121 -9.63 3.46 -11.07
N LEU A 122 -10.20 3.72 -9.89
CA LEU A 122 -11.54 3.20 -9.53
C LEU A 122 -12.62 3.68 -10.52
N PHE A 123 -12.50 4.90 -11.01
CA PHE A 123 -13.43 5.47 -11.97
C PHE A 123 -13.22 4.93 -13.38
N ASN A 124 -11.96 4.81 -13.84
CA ASN A 124 -11.62 4.26 -15.15
C ASN A 124 -12.02 2.78 -15.27
N LEU A 125 -11.94 2.01 -14.17
CA LEU A 125 -12.46 0.64 -14.08
C LEU A 125 -14.00 0.57 -13.93
N GLU A 126 -14.70 1.70 -14.05
CA GLU A 126 -16.16 1.86 -13.91
C GLU A 126 -16.76 1.42 -12.56
N LEU A 127 -15.93 1.19 -11.55
CA LEU A 127 -16.33 0.67 -10.25
C LEU A 127 -17.09 1.70 -9.42
N ILE A 128 -16.79 2.99 -9.63
CA ILE A 128 -17.50 4.10 -8.99
C ILE A 128 -18.17 5.01 -10.03
N THR A 129 -19.20 5.71 -9.60
CA THR A 129 -19.89 6.73 -10.42
C THR A 129 -19.10 8.04 -10.45
N VAL A 130 -19.39 8.87 -11.45
CA VAL A 130 -18.94 10.26 -11.49
C VAL A 130 -19.41 11.05 -10.26
N GLU A 131 -20.62 10.77 -9.73
CA GLU A 131 -21.14 11.40 -8.52
C GLU A 131 -20.24 11.08 -7.30
N THR A 132 -19.90 9.80 -7.10
CA THR A 132 -19.01 9.37 -6.01
C THR A 132 -17.61 9.95 -6.16
N LYS A 133 -17.04 9.93 -7.38
CA LYS A 133 -15.73 10.54 -7.66
C LYS A 133 -15.73 12.02 -7.30
N ASN A 134 -16.66 12.79 -7.86
CA ASN A 134 -16.76 14.23 -7.64
C ASN A 134 -16.99 14.58 -6.17
N TRP A 135 -17.79 13.79 -5.45
CA TRP A 135 -17.99 13.97 -4.02
C TRP A 135 -16.67 13.78 -3.25
N ILE A 136 -15.94 12.69 -3.53
CA ILE A 136 -14.67 12.41 -2.87
C ILE A 136 -13.65 13.51 -3.16
N GLU A 137 -13.55 13.97 -4.41
CA GLU A 137 -12.63 15.04 -4.81
C GLU A 137 -12.99 16.37 -4.15
N LYS A 138 -14.29 16.72 -4.11
CA LYS A 138 -14.75 17.97 -3.52
C LYS A 138 -14.54 18.03 -2.00
N TYR A 139 -14.75 16.92 -1.28
CA TYR A 139 -14.86 16.96 0.18
C TYR A 139 -13.68 16.35 0.94
N LEU A 140 -12.81 15.56 0.29
CA LEU A 140 -11.65 14.94 0.93
C LEU A 140 -10.34 15.57 0.44
N SER A 141 -9.41 15.79 1.37
CA SER A 141 -8.02 16.16 1.07
C SER A 141 -7.25 15.02 0.36
N LYS A 142 -6.10 15.32 -0.28
CA LYS A 142 -5.26 14.30 -0.97
C LYS A 142 -4.98 13.08 -0.07
N THR A 143 -4.61 13.31 1.19
CA THR A 143 -4.33 12.24 2.15
C THR A 143 -5.59 11.43 2.52
N GLU A 144 -6.75 12.09 2.68
CA GLU A 144 -8.00 11.40 3.00
C GLU A 144 -8.52 10.57 1.82
N ARG A 145 -8.35 11.03 0.57
CA ARG A 145 -8.70 10.26 -0.63
C ARG A 145 -7.91 8.95 -0.68
N LEU A 146 -6.60 9.01 -0.42
CA LEU A 146 -5.76 7.82 -0.38
C LEU A 146 -6.21 6.84 0.71
N VAL A 147 -6.54 7.33 1.90
CA VAL A 147 -7.07 6.48 2.99
C VAL A 147 -8.42 5.89 2.63
N CYS A 148 -9.33 6.68 2.04
CA CYS A 148 -10.66 6.26 1.60
C CYS A 148 -10.60 5.04 0.68
N VAL A 149 -9.79 5.12 -0.40
CA VAL A 149 -9.55 4.00 -1.32
C VAL A 149 -8.80 2.87 -0.62
N GLY A 150 -7.79 3.20 0.20
CA GLY A 150 -7.00 2.24 0.97
C GLY A 150 -7.79 1.41 1.99
N MET A 151 -9.02 1.80 2.36
CA MET A 151 -9.89 0.96 3.19
C MET A 151 -10.31 -0.35 2.49
N LEU A 152 -10.27 -0.40 1.15
CA LEU A 152 -10.45 -1.63 0.38
C LEU A 152 -9.29 -2.60 0.60
N ALA A 153 -8.07 -2.10 0.83
CA ALA A 153 -6.85 -2.88 1.04
C ALA A 153 -6.77 -3.59 2.41
N LYS A 154 -7.75 -3.36 3.29
CA LYS A 154 -7.66 -3.72 4.71
C LYS A 154 -7.46 -5.23 4.90
N ARG A 155 -6.37 -5.56 5.58
CA ARG A 155 -6.01 -6.90 6.05
C ARG A 155 -5.65 -6.81 7.54
N LYS A 156 -6.14 -7.76 8.34
CA LYS A 156 -5.83 -7.86 9.77
C LYS A 156 -5.47 -9.28 10.12
N GLU A 157 -4.35 -9.43 10.80
CA GLU A 157 -4.05 -10.67 11.52
C GLU A 157 -4.81 -10.64 12.84
N ILE A 158 -5.51 -11.71 13.17
CA ILE A 158 -6.27 -11.84 14.39
C ILE A 158 -5.70 -13.02 15.17
N LEU A 159 -5.18 -12.69 16.35
CA LEU A 159 -4.61 -13.63 17.31
C LEU A 159 -5.55 -13.75 18.50
N THR A 160 -5.79 -14.96 18.99
CA THR A 160 -6.49 -15.14 20.26
C THR A 160 -5.54 -15.70 21.30
N PHE A 161 -5.50 -15.10 22.48
CA PHE A 161 -4.68 -15.56 23.59
C PHE A 161 -5.57 -16.09 24.73
N SER A 162 -5.05 -17.08 25.44
CA SER A 162 -5.61 -17.56 26.71
C SER A 162 -4.51 -18.24 27.53
N ASN A 163 -4.41 -17.90 28.81
CA ASN A 163 -3.35 -18.35 29.70
C ASN A 163 -1.96 -18.09 29.11
N LYS A 164 -1.73 -16.84 28.66
CA LYS A 164 -0.45 -16.34 28.10
C LYS A 164 -0.01 -16.98 26.77
N GLN A 165 -0.79 -17.89 26.19
CA GLN A 165 -0.46 -18.59 24.96
C GLN A 165 -1.39 -18.21 23.81
N ILE A 166 -0.83 -18.16 22.59
CA ILE A 166 -1.63 -18.06 21.36
C ILE A 166 -2.40 -19.36 21.19
N ARG A 167 -3.72 -19.24 20.99
CA ARG A 167 -4.63 -20.36 20.72
C ARG A 167 -4.97 -20.49 19.25
N THR A 168 -5.19 -19.35 18.58
CA THR A 168 -5.53 -19.32 17.16
C THR A 168 -4.90 -18.11 16.48
N GLU A 169 -4.58 -18.29 15.20
CA GLU A 169 -4.12 -17.27 14.28
C GLU A 169 -5.01 -17.35 13.03
N LYS A 170 -5.64 -16.24 12.67
CA LYS A 170 -6.42 -16.13 11.44
C LYS A 170 -6.15 -14.82 10.75
N ILE A 171 -6.26 -14.82 9.43
CA ILE A 171 -6.14 -13.61 8.62
C ILE A 171 -7.55 -13.22 8.19
N ASN A 172 -7.93 -11.99 8.52
CA ASN A 172 -9.20 -11.40 8.10
C ASN A 172 -8.92 -10.30 7.07
N GLU A 173 -9.36 -10.55 5.84
CA GLU A 173 -9.19 -9.65 4.71
C GLU A 173 -10.53 -9.05 4.30
N ASN A 174 -10.49 -7.80 3.86
CA ASN A 174 -11.65 -7.19 3.22
C ASN A 174 -11.99 -7.99 1.96
N LYS A 175 -13.26 -8.40 1.81
CA LYS A 175 -13.72 -9.12 0.61
C LYS A 175 -13.47 -8.36 -0.69
N TYR A 176 -13.30 -7.04 -0.62
CA TYR A 176 -12.98 -6.17 -1.76
C TYR A 176 -11.48 -5.90 -1.94
N ARG A 177 -10.60 -6.65 -1.26
CA ARG A 177 -9.15 -6.45 -1.35
C ARG A 177 -8.63 -6.55 -2.79
N PHE A 178 -9.18 -7.46 -3.58
CA PHE A 178 -8.80 -7.62 -4.99
C PHE A 178 -9.05 -6.36 -5.83
N ILE A 179 -10.06 -5.54 -5.48
CA ILE A 179 -10.31 -4.25 -6.15
C ILE A 179 -9.15 -3.29 -5.93
N PHE A 180 -8.59 -3.24 -4.72
CA PHE A 180 -7.42 -2.40 -4.45
C PHE A 180 -6.19 -2.86 -5.27
N ASN A 181 -6.03 -4.17 -5.46
CA ASN A 181 -4.98 -4.71 -6.32
C ASN A 181 -5.22 -4.35 -7.80
N ALA A 182 -6.48 -4.37 -8.26
CA ALA A 182 -6.84 -3.96 -9.62
C ALA A 182 -6.48 -2.50 -9.87
N VAL A 183 -6.80 -1.61 -8.91
CA VAL A 183 -6.43 -0.20 -8.94
C VAL A 183 -4.92 0.00 -9.05
N ILE A 184 -4.12 -0.76 -8.31
CA ILE A 184 -2.66 -0.68 -8.40
C ILE A 184 -2.18 -1.12 -9.78
N GLN A 185 -2.73 -2.22 -10.30
CA GLN A 185 -2.35 -2.77 -11.61
C GLN A 185 -2.75 -1.86 -12.76
N GLU A 186 -3.88 -1.16 -12.64
CA GLU A 186 -4.32 -0.15 -13.60
C GLU A 186 -3.32 1.02 -13.68
N VAL A 187 -2.92 1.56 -12.53
CA VAL A 187 -1.90 2.62 -12.47
C VAL A 187 -0.55 2.12 -12.96
N ALA A 188 -0.11 0.94 -12.53
CA ALA A 188 1.14 0.35 -12.99
C ALA A 188 1.13 0.09 -14.50
N GLY A 189 -0.02 -0.28 -15.07
CA GLY A 189 -0.19 -0.52 -16.50
C GLY A 189 0.13 0.71 -17.33
N VAL A 190 -0.35 1.89 -16.93
CA VAL A 190 -0.02 3.15 -17.62
C VAL A 190 1.44 3.57 -17.39
N MET A 191 1.98 3.36 -16.19
CA MET A 191 3.39 3.66 -15.90
C MET A 191 4.36 2.79 -16.71
N ASN A 192 4.06 1.50 -16.84
CA ASN A 192 4.86 0.56 -17.62
C ASN A 192 4.83 0.87 -19.11
N LYS A 193 3.71 1.36 -19.64
CA LYS A 193 3.65 1.81 -21.04
C LYS A 193 4.62 2.96 -21.28
N VAL A 194 4.69 3.91 -20.36
CA VAL A 194 5.64 5.02 -20.43
C VAL A 194 7.10 4.53 -20.37
N SER A 195 7.43 3.63 -19.42
CA SER A 195 8.80 3.13 -19.30
C SER A 195 9.28 2.36 -20.54
N LEU A 196 8.37 1.62 -21.19
CA LEU A 196 8.64 0.88 -22.42
C LEU A 196 8.68 1.75 -23.67
N HIS A 197 7.88 2.82 -23.74
CA HIS A 197 7.82 3.70 -24.91
C HIS A 197 8.97 4.73 -24.93
N HIS A 198 9.39 5.19 -23.75
CA HIS A 198 10.39 6.26 -23.58
C HIS A 198 11.66 5.75 -22.88
N THR A 199 12.14 4.55 -23.23
CA THR A 199 13.20 3.86 -22.48
C THR A 199 14.50 4.67 -22.33
N GLU A 200 14.87 5.44 -23.35
CA GLU A 200 16.09 6.29 -23.31
C GLU A 200 15.95 7.49 -22.37
N ASP A 201 14.74 8.03 -22.21
CA ASP A 201 14.45 9.18 -21.34
C ASP A 201 13.93 8.79 -19.96
N PHE A 202 13.50 7.54 -19.80
CA PHE A 202 12.98 7.00 -18.55
C PHE A 202 14.08 6.88 -17.49
N ILE A 203 13.87 7.50 -16.34
CA ILE A 203 14.74 7.37 -15.16
C ILE A 203 14.17 6.31 -14.23
N ALA A 204 12.94 6.53 -13.77
CA ALA A 204 12.22 5.63 -12.88
C ALA A 204 10.75 6.04 -12.79
N TYR A 205 9.91 5.18 -12.23
CA TYR A 205 8.64 5.61 -11.66
C TYR A 205 8.50 5.09 -10.24
N TRP A 206 7.79 5.85 -9.42
CA TRP A 206 7.40 5.46 -8.07
C TRP A 206 5.93 5.82 -7.84
N VAL A 207 5.12 4.78 -7.65
CA VAL A 207 3.68 4.81 -7.48
C VAL A 207 3.00 5.57 -8.61
N ASP A 208 2.68 6.85 -8.38
CA ASP A 208 1.92 7.72 -9.27
C ASP A 208 2.78 8.78 -9.98
N GLY A 209 4.10 8.80 -9.76
CA GLY A 209 5.02 9.71 -10.43
C GLY A 209 6.04 9.00 -11.33
N VAL A 210 6.19 9.49 -12.57
CA VAL A 210 7.25 9.05 -13.51
C VAL A 210 8.30 10.15 -13.69
N TYR A 211 9.56 9.78 -13.55
CA TYR A 211 10.73 10.63 -13.64
C TYR A 211 11.42 10.46 -15.00
N LEU A 212 11.67 11.57 -15.68
CA LEU A 212 12.19 11.60 -17.05
C LEU A 212 13.38 12.56 -17.15
N LYS A 213 14.29 12.31 -18.10
CA LYS A 213 15.48 13.14 -18.38
C LYS A 213 15.15 14.43 -19.16
N ASN A 214 13.96 14.50 -19.75
CA ASN A 214 13.63 15.49 -20.76
C ASN A 214 12.22 16.07 -20.58
N GLU A 215 12.10 17.39 -20.50
CA GLU A 215 10.81 18.11 -20.38
C GLU A 215 9.91 17.94 -21.60
N TYR A 216 10.48 17.82 -22.81
CA TYR A 216 9.69 17.66 -24.02
C TYR A 216 8.95 16.32 -24.04
N ILE A 217 9.60 15.28 -23.50
CA ILE A 217 8.97 13.95 -23.33
C ILE A 217 7.87 13.99 -22.27
N ALA A 218 7.98 14.86 -21.26
CA ALA A 218 6.93 14.99 -20.25
C ALA A 218 5.58 15.46 -20.84
N PHE A 219 5.58 16.27 -21.90
CA PHE A 219 4.34 16.66 -22.58
C PHE A 219 3.69 15.49 -23.31
N ASP A 220 4.47 14.65 -24.00
CA ASP A 220 3.93 13.44 -24.64
C ASP A 220 3.39 12.46 -23.59
N VAL A 221 4.15 12.23 -22.51
CA VAL A 221 3.71 11.39 -21.39
C VAL A 221 2.43 11.93 -20.76
N ALA A 222 2.30 13.24 -20.58
CA ALA A 222 1.08 13.85 -20.08
C ALA A 222 -0.12 13.58 -21.02
N GLN A 223 0.06 13.70 -22.34
CA GLN A 223 -0.97 13.34 -23.31
C GLN A 223 -1.33 11.84 -23.27
N GLN A 224 -0.35 10.95 -23.08
CA GLN A 224 -0.61 9.52 -22.93
C GLN A 224 -1.45 9.22 -21.68
N PHE A 225 -1.14 9.88 -20.56
CA PHE A 225 -1.94 9.76 -19.34
C PHE A 225 -3.35 10.31 -19.52
N GLU A 226 -3.51 11.47 -20.14
CA GLU A 226 -4.84 12.04 -20.43
C GLU A 226 -5.67 11.12 -21.34
N LYS A 227 -5.08 10.55 -22.39
CA LYS A 227 -5.73 9.55 -23.27
C LYS A 227 -6.13 8.29 -22.50
N ALA A 228 -5.36 7.90 -21.50
CA ALA A 228 -5.68 6.78 -20.60
C ALA A 228 -6.68 7.17 -19.49
N GLY A 229 -7.21 8.39 -19.49
CA GLY A 229 -8.16 8.88 -18.49
C GLY A 229 -7.51 9.22 -17.15
N PHE A 230 -6.22 9.51 -17.11
CA PHE A 230 -5.48 9.92 -15.91
C PHE A 230 -5.02 11.38 -16.02
N PRO A 231 -5.71 12.32 -15.34
CA PRO A 231 -5.21 13.68 -15.23
C PRO A 231 -3.86 13.67 -14.50
N CYS A 232 -2.92 14.51 -14.93
CA CYS A 232 -1.59 14.58 -14.36
C CYS A 232 -1.11 16.02 -14.21
N LYS A 233 0.10 16.18 -13.68
CA LYS A 233 0.82 17.45 -13.64
C LYS A 233 2.29 17.21 -13.93
N ILE A 234 2.91 18.18 -14.57
CA ILE A 234 4.35 18.19 -14.84
C ILE A 234 5.02 19.02 -13.73
N GLU A 235 6.05 18.45 -13.11
CA GLU A 235 6.78 19.03 -12.00
C GLU A 235 8.27 19.07 -12.33
N TYR A 236 8.86 20.25 -12.33
CA TYR A 236 10.27 20.45 -12.60
C TYR A 236 11.11 20.15 -11.36
N LEU A 237 12.22 19.45 -11.56
CA LEU A 237 13.08 18.99 -10.48
C LEU A 237 14.46 19.59 -10.65
N GLU A 238 15.01 20.12 -9.57
CA GLU A 238 16.36 20.70 -9.57
C GLU A 238 17.35 19.77 -8.87
N ASN A 239 18.61 19.78 -9.32
CA ASN A 239 19.70 19.00 -8.74
C ASN A 239 19.36 17.51 -8.58
N PHE A 240 18.73 16.92 -9.61
CA PHE A 240 18.30 15.53 -9.57
C PHE A 240 19.48 14.59 -9.73
N LYS A 241 19.75 13.74 -8.73
CA LYS A 241 20.88 12.82 -8.70
C LYS A 241 20.42 11.43 -8.33
N ALA A 242 20.94 10.42 -9.03
CA ALA A 242 20.83 9.02 -8.68
C ALA A 242 22.13 8.52 -8.07
N LYS A 243 22.03 7.74 -6.99
CA LYS A 243 23.14 7.02 -6.37
C LYS A 243 22.74 5.57 -6.19
N VAL A 244 23.47 4.67 -6.83
CA VAL A 244 23.27 3.23 -6.66
C VAL A 244 23.91 2.80 -5.35
N ASN A 245 23.11 2.19 -4.48
CA ASN A 245 23.57 1.51 -3.28
C ASN A 245 23.40 -0.01 -3.45
N TYR A 246 23.90 -0.79 -2.49
CA TYR A 246 23.86 -2.25 -2.56
C TYR A 246 22.44 -2.82 -2.78
N SER A 247 21.41 -2.24 -2.14
CA SER A 247 20.05 -2.80 -2.16
C SER A 247 19.01 -1.92 -2.85
N HIS A 248 19.34 -0.68 -3.18
CA HIS A 248 18.40 0.31 -3.70
C HIS A 248 19.14 1.40 -4.47
N ILE A 249 18.40 2.17 -5.25
CA ILE A 249 18.86 3.41 -5.87
C ILE A 249 18.25 4.56 -5.08
N THR A 250 19.09 5.48 -4.62
CA THR A 250 18.65 6.73 -3.97
C THR A 250 18.60 7.84 -5.00
N TYR A 251 17.43 8.43 -5.17
CA TYR A 251 17.23 9.65 -5.95
C TYR A 251 17.08 10.84 -5.00
N THR A 252 17.90 11.86 -5.18
CA THR A 252 17.83 13.11 -4.43
C THR A 252 17.55 14.26 -5.37
N TYR A 253 16.65 15.16 -4.98
CA TYR A 253 16.28 16.32 -5.81
C TYR A 253 15.62 17.40 -4.96
N ASN A 254 15.57 18.62 -5.49
CA ASN A 254 14.76 19.70 -4.94
C ASN A 254 13.46 19.84 -5.73
N LYS A 255 12.38 20.11 -5.00
CA LYS A 255 11.07 20.43 -5.55
C LYS A 255 10.41 21.46 -4.66
N ASP A 256 9.93 22.56 -5.23
CA ASP A 256 9.30 23.67 -4.48
C ASP A 256 10.18 24.14 -3.30
N ASN A 257 11.49 24.31 -3.54
CA ASN A 257 12.50 24.65 -2.52
C ASN A 257 12.62 23.65 -1.35
N LYS A 258 12.13 22.41 -1.53
CA LYS A 258 12.23 21.34 -0.54
C LYS A 258 13.07 20.21 -1.08
N PHE A 259 14.10 19.85 -0.33
CA PHE A 259 14.89 18.66 -0.59
C PHE A 259 14.04 17.40 -0.40
N LYS A 260 14.18 16.46 -1.33
CA LYS A 260 13.45 15.20 -1.38
C LYS A 260 14.43 14.05 -1.59
N ILE A 261 14.11 12.93 -0.96
CA ILE A 261 14.81 11.65 -1.12
C ILE A 261 13.76 10.61 -1.53
N LEU A 262 14.09 9.83 -2.55
CA LEU A 262 13.32 8.66 -2.96
C LEU A 262 14.25 7.46 -3.04
N GLU A 263 13.88 6.35 -2.39
CA GLU A 263 14.67 5.13 -2.38
C GLU A 263 13.91 4.02 -3.11
N ILE A 264 14.42 3.60 -4.27
CA ILE A 264 13.82 2.56 -5.10
C ILE A 264 14.59 1.24 -4.92
N PRO A 265 13.96 0.16 -4.44
CA PRO A 265 14.60 -1.14 -4.27
C PRO A 265 15.15 -1.73 -5.58
N ILE A 266 16.35 -2.33 -5.54
CA ILE A 266 16.88 -3.11 -6.68
C ILE A 266 16.24 -4.50 -6.64
N ILE A 267 15.40 -4.80 -7.64
CA ILE A 267 14.51 -5.98 -7.64
C ILE A 267 15.28 -7.28 -7.41
N HIS A 268 16.39 -7.47 -8.13
CA HIS A 268 17.15 -8.72 -8.06
C HIS A 268 17.86 -8.92 -6.73
N VAL A 269 18.39 -7.85 -6.12
CA VAL A 269 19.03 -7.92 -4.79
C VAL A 269 18.01 -8.28 -3.73
N HIS A 270 16.82 -7.67 -3.76
CA HIS A 270 15.74 -8.02 -2.85
C HIS A 270 15.25 -9.46 -3.04
N ALA A 271 15.18 -9.95 -4.28
CA ALA A 271 14.84 -11.34 -4.56
C ALA A 271 15.91 -12.34 -4.07
N ASN A 272 17.20 -12.02 -4.24
CA ASN A 272 18.32 -12.81 -3.72
C ASN A 272 18.30 -12.86 -2.19
N ARG A 273 18.17 -11.71 -1.54
CA ARG A 273 18.09 -11.61 -0.07
C ARG A 273 16.91 -12.42 0.50
N GLN A 274 15.76 -12.41 -0.16
CA GLN A 274 14.63 -13.25 0.24
C GLN A 274 14.93 -14.75 0.15
N ARG A 275 15.66 -15.17 -0.90
CA ARG A 275 16.12 -16.57 -1.06
C ARG A 275 17.14 -16.96 0.01
N GLU A 276 18.08 -16.09 0.33
CA GLU A 276 19.07 -16.33 1.39
C GLU A 276 18.42 -16.46 2.77
N ILE A 277 17.54 -15.51 3.13
CA ILE A 277 16.77 -15.57 4.38
C ILE A 277 15.98 -16.88 4.47
N LEU A 278 15.34 -17.30 3.37
CA LEU A 278 14.65 -18.58 3.32
C LEU A 278 15.57 -19.77 3.56
N SER A 279 16.75 -19.76 2.95
CA SER A 279 17.75 -20.82 3.12
C SER A 279 18.12 -20.98 4.59
N VAL A 280 18.44 -19.86 5.26
CA VAL A 280 18.78 -19.82 6.69
C VAL A 280 17.60 -20.25 7.58
N ILE A 281 16.38 -19.80 7.29
CA ILE A 281 15.19 -20.23 8.04
C ILE A 281 14.98 -21.73 7.88
N ASN A 282 15.13 -22.26 6.67
CA ASN A 282 14.91 -23.67 6.41
C ASN A 282 15.99 -24.56 7.01
N SER A 283 17.26 -24.15 7.03
CA SER A 283 18.32 -24.90 7.72
C SER A 283 18.02 -25.01 9.23
N LYS A 284 17.63 -23.91 9.89
CA LYS A 284 17.20 -23.94 11.31
C LYS A 284 15.94 -24.76 11.58
N ARG A 285 15.06 -24.88 10.60
CA ARG A 285 13.86 -25.73 10.72
C ARG A 285 14.20 -27.20 10.54
N ILE A 286 15.10 -27.54 9.63
CA ILE A 286 15.63 -28.91 9.47
C ILE A 286 16.31 -29.36 10.77
N GLU A 287 17.16 -28.52 11.39
CA GLU A 287 17.78 -28.80 12.69
C GLU A 287 16.76 -29.13 13.80
N LYS A 288 15.53 -28.64 13.68
CA LYS A 288 14.44 -28.82 14.66
C LYS A 288 13.36 -29.82 14.21
N ASN A 289 13.59 -30.59 13.14
CA ASN A 289 12.60 -31.49 12.54
C ASN A 289 11.26 -30.79 12.19
N LEU A 290 11.32 -29.52 11.79
CA LEU A 290 10.16 -28.73 11.36
C LEU A 290 10.07 -28.70 9.84
N ALA A 291 8.85 -28.76 9.30
CA ALA A 291 8.59 -28.70 7.85
C ALA A 291 9.19 -27.44 7.20
N LYS A 292 9.80 -27.56 6.02
CA LYS A 292 10.36 -26.41 5.28
C LYS A 292 9.27 -25.38 4.93
N VAL A 293 9.68 -24.11 4.88
CA VAL A 293 8.85 -22.96 4.54
C VAL A 293 9.19 -22.54 3.11
N THR A 294 8.18 -22.24 2.31
CA THR A 294 8.36 -21.78 0.93
C THR A 294 8.34 -20.25 0.82
N MET A 295 8.78 -19.70 -0.31
CA MET A 295 8.59 -18.27 -0.62
C MET A 295 7.14 -17.84 -0.48
N LYS A 296 6.19 -18.69 -0.92
CA LYS A 296 4.75 -18.42 -0.81
C LYS A 296 4.30 -18.33 0.66
N THR A 297 4.89 -19.14 1.55
CA THR A 297 4.61 -19.13 2.98
C THR A 297 5.21 -17.89 3.67
N ILE A 298 6.41 -17.44 3.29
CA ILE A 298 7.00 -16.19 3.80
C ILE A 298 6.29 -14.95 3.24
N GLN A 299 5.90 -14.97 1.96
CA GLN A 299 5.11 -13.91 1.35
C GLN A 299 3.72 -13.79 1.98
N ARG A 300 3.09 -14.90 2.38
CA ARG A 300 1.87 -14.87 3.20
C ARG A 300 2.09 -14.21 4.57
N LYS A 301 3.30 -14.33 5.12
CA LYS A 301 3.79 -13.68 6.35
C LYS A 301 4.49 -12.33 6.11
N LYS A 302 4.45 -11.75 4.91
CA LYS A 302 5.20 -10.52 4.62
C LYS A 302 4.67 -9.38 5.49
N PHE A 303 5.61 -8.80 6.25
CA PHE A 303 5.67 -7.40 6.63
C PHE A 303 5.21 -6.54 5.45
N THR A 304 3.94 -6.15 5.48
CA THR A 304 3.35 -5.20 4.54
C THR A 304 4.03 -3.86 4.75
N GLN A 305 4.90 -3.44 3.83
CA GLN A 305 5.47 -2.08 3.76
C GLN A 305 5.98 -1.56 5.13
N GLY A 306 7.14 -2.07 5.56
CA GLY A 306 7.75 -1.67 6.84
C GLY A 306 9.27 -1.58 6.81
N LEU A 307 9.88 -1.21 5.68
CA LEU A 307 11.33 -0.97 5.58
C LEU A 307 11.73 0.18 4.66
N LEU A 308 10.80 1.11 4.43
CA LEU A 308 11.14 2.50 4.07
C LEU A 308 10.31 3.36 5.01
N SER A 309 10.98 4.03 5.93
CA SER A 309 10.38 5.09 6.72
C SER A 309 9.84 6.12 5.74
N LEU A 310 8.53 6.34 5.74
CA LEU A 310 7.99 7.63 5.32
C LEU A 310 8.41 8.62 6.42
N THR A 311 9.66 9.08 6.35
CA THR A 311 10.02 10.40 6.86
C THR A 311 9.36 11.44 5.97
#